data_AF-X1GXQ1-F1
#
_entry.id   AF-X1GXQ1-F1
#
_cell.length_a   1.000
_cell.length_b   1.000
_cell.length_c   1.000
_cell.angle_alpha   90.00
_cell.angle_beta   90.00
_cell.angle_gamma   90.00
#
_symmetry.space_group_name_H-M   'P 1'
#
loop_
_entity.id
_entity.type
_entity.pdbx_description
1 polymer ?
#
loop_
_entity_poly.entity_id
_entity_poly.type
_entity_poly.pdbx_seq_one_letter_code
_entity_poly.pdbx_strand_id
1 'polypeptide(L)'
;MFENLDSTTIKRASLLVAGLKEACLAEAGDYIIPISEGIISENDIISIGNIITGKVSSRTSESEITVFKSVGISAQDVAVGKLVYDRALKEGIGQDIDF
;
A
#
# COMPACT_ATOMS: atom_id res chain seq x y z
N MET A 1 -18.09 5.30 1.74
CA MET A 1 -16.69 4.88 1.48
C MET A 1 -16.46 4.98 -0.01
N PHE A 2 -15.32 5.49 -0.46
CA PHE A 2 -15.07 5.76 -1.87
C PHE A 2 -14.32 4.60 -2.53
N GLU A 3 -14.71 4.27 -3.77
CA GLU A 3 -14.16 3.18 -4.60
C GLU A 3 -13.67 3.78 -5.93
N ASN A 4 -12.49 3.34 -6.37
CA ASN A 4 -11.88 3.71 -7.64
C ASN A 4 -11.92 2.56 -8.66
N LEU A 5 -11.85 1.32 -8.17
CA LEU A 5 -11.81 0.09 -8.96
C LEU A 5 -13.02 -0.76 -8.58
N ASP A 6 -13.81 -1.15 -9.59
CA ASP A 6 -14.99 -1.98 -9.35
C ASP A 6 -14.64 -3.39 -8.85
N SER A 7 -15.62 -4.02 -8.19
CA SER A 7 -15.49 -5.41 -7.73
C SER A 7 -15.08 -6.40 -8.83
N THR A 8 -15.47 -6.16 -10.10
CA THR A 8 -15.02 -7.00 -11.23
C THR A 8 -13.51 -6.95 -11.41
N THR A 9 -12.91 -5.75 -11.31
CA THR A 9 -11.47 -5.56 -11.40
C THR A 9 -10.75 -6.27 -10.26
N ILE A 10 -11.27 -6.12 -9.04
CA ILE A 10 -10.72 -6.77 -7.85
C ILE A 10 -10.78 -8.30 -7.96
N LYS A 11 -11.91 -8.85 -8.39
CA LYS A 11 -12.10 -10.29 -8.60
C LYS A 11 -11.15 -10.89 -9.64
N ARG A 12 -10.78 -10.12 -10.66
CA ARG A 12 -9.90 -10.58 -11.75
C ARG A 12 -8.42 -10.56 -11.37
N ALA A 13 -8.05 -9.87 -10.30
CA ALA A 13 -6.67 -9.79 -9.88
C ALA A 13 -6.24 -11.11 -9.21
N SER A 14 -5.13 -11.68 -9.68
CA SER A 14 -4.53 -12.88 -9.10
C SER A 14 -3.79 -12.58 -7.79
N LEU A 15 -3.44 -11.30 -7.56
CA LEU A 15 -2.72 -10.85 -6.38
C LEU A 15 -3.26 -9.49 -5.91
N LEU A 16 -3.78 -9.47 -4.68
CA LEU A 16 -4.25 -8.26 -4.00
C LEU A 16 -3.25 -7.88 -2.91
N VAL A 17 -2.66 -6.70 -3.03
CA VAL A 17 -1.60 -6.23 -2.14
C VAL A 17 -2.00 -4.92 -1.47
N ALA A 18 -2.01 -4.88 -0.14
CA ALA A 18 -2.21 -3.67 0.65
C ALA A 18 -0.86 -3.07 1.09
N GLY A 19 -0.75 -1.74 1.07
CA GLY A 19 0.37 -1.01 1.69
C GLY A 19 0.48 -1.28 3.18
N LEU A 20 -0.66 -1.16 3.89
CA LEU A 20 -0.89 -1.67 5.23
C LEU A 20 -2.29 -2.26 5.24
N LYS A 21 -2.38 -3.54 5.60
CA LYS A 21 -3.61 -4.31 5.46
C LYS A 21 -4.74 -3.70 6.29
N GLU A 22 -4.45 -3.42 7.56
CA GLU A 22 -5.40 -2.91 8.54
C GLU A 22 -5.96 -1.55 8.12
N ALA A 23 -5.10 -0.65 7.63
CA ALA A 23 -5.53 0.66 7.15
C ALA A 23 -6.39 0.56 5.88
N CYS A 24 -6.02 -0.31 4.93
CA CYS A 24 -6.84 -0.51 3.73
C CYS A 24 -8.21 -1.14 4.07
N LEU A 25 -8.27 -2.05 5.05
CA LEU A 25 -9.52 -2.64 5.54
C LEU A 25 -10.39 -1.65 6.34
N ALA A 26 -9.85 -0.52 6.78
CA ALA A 26 -10.60 0.54 7.42
C ALA A 26 -11.10 1.62 6.45
N GLU A 27 -10.36 1.90 5.37
CA GLU A 27 -10.56 3.11 4.57
C GLU A 27 -10.77 2.85 3.07
N ALA A 28 -10.24 1.76 2.51
CA ALA A 28 -10.25 1.51 1.07
C ALA A 28 -11.55 0.83 0.62
N GLY A 29 -12.46 1.59 0.03
CA GLY A 29 -13.69 1.05 -0.57
C GLY A 29 -13.41 -0.05 -1.60
N ASP A 30 -12.30 0.06 -2.34
CA ASP A 30 -11.80 -0.93 -3.30
C ASP A 30 -11.60 -2.35 -2.72
N TYR A 31 -11.47 -2.49 -1.40
CA TYR A 31 -11.45 -3.80 -0.73
C TYR A 31 -12.68 -4.04 0.12
N ILE A 32 -13.17 -3.01 0.82
CA ILE A 32 -14.26 -3.14 1.78
C ILE A 32 -15.58 -3.48 1.08
N ILE A 33 -15.85 -2.90 -0.09
CA ILE A 33 -17.07 -3.18 -0.86
C ILE A 33 -17.06 -4.62 -1.40
N PRO A 34 -16.03 -5.08 -2.15
CA PRO A 34 -15.96 -6.48 -2.60
C PRO A 34 -16.00 -7.52 -1.47
N ILE A 35 -15.43 -7.21 -0.30
CA ILE A 35 -15.56 -8.07 0.89
C ILE A 35 -17.02 -8.13 1.36
N SER A 36 -17.70 -6.97 1.46
CA SER A 36 -19.11 -6.92 1.86
C SER A 36 -20.05 -7.63 0.87
N GLU A 37 -19.66 -7.68 -0.41
CA GLU A 37 -20.35 -8.40 -1.47
C GLU A 37 -20.01 -9.90 -1.49
N GLY A 38 -19.07 -10.37 -0.66
CA GLY A 38 -18.62 -11.76 -0.62
C GLY A 38 -17.80 -12.20 -1.84
N ILE A 39 -17.24 -11.25 -2.59
CA ILE A 39 -16.46 -11.51 -3.80
C ILE A 39 -15.02 -11.93 -3.47
N ILE A 40 -14.46 -11.36 -2.41
CA ILE A 40 -13.18 -11.72 -1.81
C ILE A 40 -13.34 -11.78 -0.28
N SER A 41 -12.32 -12.30 0.39
CA SER A 41 -12.17 -12.29 1.84
C SER A 41 -10.98 -11.42 2.24
N GLU A 42 -10.93 -11.00 3.51
CA GLU A 42 -9.76 -10.30 4.05
C GLU A 42 -8.47 -11.12 3.91
N ASN A 43 -8.55 -12.45 3.91
CA ASN A 43 -7.39 -13.34 3.80
C ASN A 43 -6.76 -13.33 2.40
N ASP A 44 -7.51 -12.90 1.38
CA ASP A 44 -7.00 -12.78 0.01
C ASP A 44 -6.06 -11.57 -0.16
N ILE A 45 -6.04 -10.65 0.84
CA ILE A 45 -5.23 -9.44 0.81
C ILE A 45 -3.91 -9.65 1.56
N ILE A 46 -2.81 -9.46 0.83
CA ILE A 46 -1.43 -9.61 1.32
C ILE A 46 -0.82 -8.24 1.62
N SER A 47 -0.06 -8.12 2.71
CA SER A 47 0.71 -6.89 2.99
C SER A 47 1.96 -6.82 2.09
N ILE A 48 2.23 -5.65 1.52
CA ILE A 48 3.46 -5.39 0.73
C ILE A 48 4.73 -5.68 1.55
N GLY A 49 4.70 -5.49 2.87
CA GLY A 49 5.83 -5.81 3.74
C GLY A 49 6.19 -7.30 3.73
N ASN A 50 5.20 -8.18 3.60
CA ASN A 50 5.45 -9.63 3.49
C ASN A 50 6.11 -9.98 2.16
N ILE A 51 5.79 -9.27 1.08
CA ILE A 51 6.42 -9.45 -0.23
C ILE A 51 7.87 -8.94 -0.20
N ILE A 52 8.08 -7.72 0.31
CA ILE A 52 9.41 -7.11 0.41
C ILE A 52 10.37 -7.96 1.27
N THR A 53 9.86 -8.58 2.33
CA THR A 53 10.64 -9.45 3.22
C THR A 53 10.76 -10.90 2.74
N GLY A 54 10.20 -11.23 1.56
CA GLY A 54 10.28 -12.57 0.97
C GLY A 54 9.42 -13.63 1.68
N LYS A 55 8.50 -13.23 2.57
CA LYS A 55 7.59 -14.16 3.26
C LYS A 55 6.47 -14.69 2.35
N VAL A 56 6.09 -13.90 1.34
CA VAL A 56 5.07 -14.24 0.35
C VAL A 56 5.62 -13.91 -1.04
N SER A 57 5.35 -14.79 -2.01
CA SER A 57 5.74 -14.56 -3.40
C SER A 57 5.07 -13.31 -3.98
N SER A 58 5.80 -12.58 -4.81
CA SER A 58 5.26 -11.50 -5.65
C SER A 58 4.57 -12.07 -6.91
N ARG A 59 4.33 -11.20 -7.90
CA ARG A 59 3.95 -11.61 -9.27
C ARG A 59 4.88 -12.69 -9.80
N THR A 60 4.30 -13.75 -10.38
CA THR A 60 5.01 -14.93 -10.87
C THR A 60 4.94 -15.12 -12.38
N SER A 61 4.05 -14.40 -13.08
CA SER A 61 3.95 -14.48 -14.54
C SER A 61 3.46 -13.18 -15.19
N GLU A 62 3.70 -13.04 -16.50
CA GLU A 62 3.30 -11.85 -17.24
C GLU A 62 1.78 -11.71 -17.45
N SER A 63 1.03 -12.80 -17.34
CA SER A 63 -0.43 -12.79 -17.52
C SER A 63 -1.20 -12.43 -16.24
N GLU A 64 -0.54 -12.41 -15.08
CA GLU A 64 -1.18 -12.04 -13.82
C GLU A 64 -1.53 -10.57 -13.78
N ILE A 65 -2.80 -10.31 -13.47
CA ILE A 65 -3.28 -8.99 -13.05
C ILE A 65 -2.99 -8.86 -11.55
N THR A 66 -2.32 -7.79 -11.15
CA THR A 66 -2.00 -7.51 -9.74
C THR A 66 -2.55 -6.14 -9.36
N VAL A 67 -3.09 -6.02 -8.15
CA VAL A 67 -3.60 -4.76 -7.60
C VAL A 67 -2.81 -4.43 -6.35
N PHE A 68 -2.14 -3.30 -6.36
CA PHE A 68 -1.60 -2.68 -5.16
C PHE A 68 -2.51 -1.53 -4.73
N LYS A 69 -3.01 -1.57 -3.49
CA LYS A 69 -3.79 -0.50 -2.89
C LYS A 69 -3.07 0.06 -1.66
N SER A 70 -3.04 1.38 -1.57
CA SER A 70 -2.55 2.11 -0.40
C SER A 70 -3.52 3.22 -0.05
N VAL A 71 -3.59 3.55 1.24
CA VAL A 71 -4.30 4.71 1.79
C VAL A 71 -3.34 5.72 2.44
N GLY A 72 -2.03 5.48 2.32
CA GLY A 72 -0.98 6.29 2.97
C GLY A 72 -0.64 5.76 4.37
N ILE A 73 0.63 5.87 4.75
CA ILE A 73 1.13 5.48 6.07
C ILE A 73 2.13 6.53 6.53
N SER A 74 1.84 7.21 7.64
CA SER A 74 2.70 8.31 8.16
C SER A 74 4.15 7.90 8.40
N ALA A 75 4.40 6.64 8.74
CA ALA A 75 5.74 6.10 8.90
C ALA A 75 6.59 6.22 7.61
N GLN A 76 5.96 6.14 6.43
CA GLN A 76 6.64 6.32 5.15
C GLN A 76 7.07 7.77 4.97
N ASP A 77 6.19 8.73 5.32
CA ASP A 77 6.50 10.16 5.24
C ASP A 77 7.65 10.54 6.18
N VAL A 78 7.62 10.03 7.43
CA VAL A 78 8.70 10.28 8.40
C VAL A 78 10.02 9.65 7.95
N ALA A 79 10.00 8.43 7.42
CA ALA A 79 11.20 7.77 6.91
C ALA A 79 11.84 8.54 5.75
N VAL A 80 11.03 8.99 4.78
CA VAL A 80 11.50 9.83 3.67
C VAL A 80 11.95 11.19 4.16
N GLY A 81 11.20 11.81 5.09
CA GLY A 81 11.55 13.09 5.70
C GLY A 81 12.92 13.05 6.36
N LYS A 82 13.22 12.00 7.14
CA LYS A 82 14.54 11.80 7.73
C LYS A 82 15.63 11.62 6.69
N LEU A 83 15.37 10.82 5.65
CA LEU A 83 16.33 10.59 4.56
C LEU A 83 16.68 11.89 3.83
N VAL A 84 15.68 12.72 3.51
CA VAL A 84 15.88 14.00 2.84
C VAL A 84 16.59 14.99 3.77
N TYR A 85 16.18 15.06 5.03
CA TYR A 85 16.82 15.90 6.04
C TYR A 85 18.32 15.58 6.19
N ASP A 86 18.69 14.29 6.30
CA ASP A 86 20.09 13.87 6.42
C ASP A 86 20.92 14.21 5.20
N ARG A 87 20.32 14.21 4.00
CA ARG A 87 20.99 14.64 2.77
C ARG A 87 21.17 16.15 2.74
N ALA A 88 20.14 16.89 3.13
CA ALA A 88 20.19 18.36 3.19
C ALA A 88 21.32 18.83 4.12
N LEU A 89 21.47 18.21 5.30
CA LEU A 89 22.59 18.50 6.21
C LEU A 89 23.96 18.21 5.59
N LYS A 90 24.11 17.09 4.86
CA LYS A 90 25.38 16.73 4.20
C LYS A 90 25.75 17.66 3.05
N GLU A 91 24.76 18.21 2.37
CA GLU A 91 24.93 19.08 1.21
C GLU A 91 24.90 20.57 1.57
N GLY A 92 24.69 20.91 2.85
CA GLY A 92 24.58 22.30 3.30
C GLY A 92 23.35 23.02 2.75
N ILE A 93 22.25 22.29 2.53
CA ILE A 93 20.98 22.81 2.00
C ILE A 93 20.00 23.02 3.17
N GLY A 94 19.31 24.16 3.18
CA GLY A 94 18.29 24.50 4.18
C GLY A 94 18.63 25.79 4.93
N GLN A 95 17.83 26.10 5.95
CA GLN A 95 18.02 27.24 6.82
C GLN A 95 17.67 26.83 8.26
N ASP A 96 18.53 27.18 9.21
CA ASP A 96 18.22 27.06 10.63
C ASP A 96 17.22 28.15 11.04
N ILE A 97 16.19 27.75 11.79
CA ILE A 97 15.15 28.64 12.31
C ILE A 97 15.18 28.52 13.83
N ASP A 98 15.27 29.66 14.52
CA ASP A 98 15.20 29.71 15.98
C ASP A 98 13.77 29.38 16.48
N PHE A 99 13.67 28.66 17.59
CA PHE A 99 12.41 28.20 18.19
C PHE A 99 12.16 28.86 19.56
#